data_AF-A0A4V6MV88-F1
#
_entry.id   AF-A0A4V6MV88-F1
#
_cell.length_a   1.000
_cell.length_b   1.000
_cell.length_c   1.000
_cell.angle_alpha   90.00
_cell.angle_beta   90.00
_cell.angle_gamma   90.00
#
_symmetry.space_group_name_H-M   'P 1'
#
loop_
_entity.id
_entity.type
_entity.pdbx_description
1 polymer ?
#
loop_
_entity_poly.entity_id
_entity_poly.type
_entity_poly.pdbx_seq_one_letter_code
_entity_poly.pdbx_strand_id
1 'polypeptide(L)'
;MEPGILSDLQNKNSIFYRFEFKKNDDFKEIYKNRDRLVKFEYYTYFNLSPFDVMQKIKGYDLLSYSLELKKTGIHLIVSEIRYLLSIFELKNDYNIAKGHVLLVHYYYNIIKILANLIFGNNQETNKEKPEEKRYEAAALIQKRIFFMRKLLSELFILFQNDINKVKMYRILNMINIFSTVVGHKGSYFRKNHYILKMRFIFRFLFDPDLKPNNIFLAEIIHDIHSKNIIHCVEMYFQKKLTALFYDYYCINIYFDKVLAIIDSYKVYNDLLKFLKIEVGEIEKLKQKACIESMSGYTNARLISMLKIYIELECRVTYLERKIWSEDICVLFFFRYNSFEKVIKKVHENIDVHHKKDL
;
A
#
# COMPACT_ATOMS: atom_id res chain seq x y z
N MET A 1 19.78 31.46 -10.13
CA MET A 1 18.46 32.11 -10.16
C MET A 1 17.40 31.01 -10.13
N GLU A 2 16.39 31.18 -9.29
CA GLU A 2 15.17 30.36 -9.14
C GLU A 2 14.19 30.21 -10.35
N PRO A 3 14.25 30.96 -11.48
CA PRO A 3 13.26 30.90 -12.58
C PRO A 3 13.11 29.56 -13.29
N GLY A 4 14.13 28.69 -13.25
CA GLY A 4 14.07 27.38 -13.91
C GLY A 4 13.13 26.39 -13.23
N ILE A 5 12.87 26.53 -11.92
CA ILE A 5 12.15 25.51 -11.13
C ILE A 5 10.69 25.37 -11.56
N LEU A 6 9.98 26.49 -11.76
CA LEU A 6 8.59 26.44 -12.22
C LEU A 6 8.49 25.92 -13.66
N SER A 7 9.43 26.29 -14.51
CA SER A 7 9.54 25.75 -15.88
C SER A 7 9.79 24.25 -15.86
N ASP A 8 10.69 23.77 -15.00
CA ASP A 8 11.00 22.34 -14.84
C ASP A 8 9.81 21.55 -14.28
N LEU A 9 9.01 22.11 -13.36
CA LEU A 9 7.78 21.48 -12.88
C LEU A 9 6.72 21.33 -13.97
N GLN A 10 6.64 22.29 -14.89
CA GLN A 10 5.69 22.26 -16.01
C GLN A 10 6.17 21.35 -17.15
N ASN A 11 7.48 21.24 -17.35
CA ASN A 11 8.06 20.43 -18.40
C ASN A 11 8.22 18.96 -17.96
N LYS A 12 7.34 18.07 -18.44
CA LYS A 12 7.42 16.62 -18.18
C LYS A 12 8.72 15.95 -18.66
N ASN A 13 9.47 16.62 -19.54
CA ASN A 13 10.79 16.17 -20.00
C ASN A 13 11.95 16.83 -19.23
N SER A 14 11.69 17.52 -18.11
CA SER A 14 12.74 18.14 -17.30
C SER A 14 13.48 17.12 -16.45
N ILE A 15 14.57 17.56 -15.83
CA ILE A 15 15.36 16.76 -14.88
C ILE A 15 14.52 16.30 -13.68
N PHE A 16 13.40 16.96 -13.38
CA PHE A 16 12.51 16.59 -12.28
C PHE A 16 11.78 15.27 -12.53
N TYR A 17 11.60 14.85 -13.78
CA TYR A 17 10.74 13.70 -14.11
C TYR A 17 11.43 12.59 -14.92
N ARG A 18 12.68 12.78 -15.34
CA ARG A 18 13.47 11.79 -16.10
C ARG A 18 14.01 10.66 -15.20
N PHE A 19 13.11 9.89 -14.61
CA PHE A 19 13.46 8.73 -13.78
C PHE A 19 12.89 7.45 -14.36
N GLU A 20 13.74 6.43 -14.49
CA GLU A 20 13.29 5.09 -14.85
C GLU A 20 12.85 4.26 -13.63
N PHE A 21 13.18 4.77 -12.42
CA PHE A 21 12.95 4.15 -11.12
C PHE A 21 13.52 2.73 -11.04
N LYS A 22 14.74 2.58 -11.57
CA LYS A 22 15.48 1.31 -11.60
C LYS A 22 16.61 1.29 -10.57
N LYS A 23 17.19 2.45 -10.27
CA LYS A 23 18.40 2.59 -9.44
C LYS A 23 18.09 3.38 -8.17
N ASN A 24 18.87 3.11 -7.11
CA ASN A 24 18.80 3.90 -5.88
C ASN A 24 19.15 5.38 -6.12
N ASP A 25 19.94 5.70 -7.15
CA ASP A 25 20.31 7.08 -7.47
C ASP A 25 19.14 7.89 -8.01
N ASP A 26 18.19 7.27 -8.71
CA ASP A 26 16.93 7.93 -9.12
C ASP A 26 16.23 8.52 -7.88
N PHE A 27 16.24 7.74 -6.79
CA PHE A 27 15.61 8.13 -5.54
C PHE A 27 16.37 9.24 -4.81
N LYS A 28 17.71 9.20 -4.82
CA LYS A 28 18.52 10.29 -4.25
C LYS A 28 18.25 11.62 -4.95
N GLU A 29 18.08 11.59 -6.27
CA GLU A 29 17.82 12.80 -7.06
C GLU A 29 16.45 13.40 -6.74
N ILE A 30 15.43 12.58 -6.51
CA ILE A 30 14.12 13.04 -6.02
C ILE A 30 14.25 13.79 -4.69
N TYR A 31 15.12 13.34 -3.78
CA TYR A 31 15.34 14.03 -2.49
C TYR A 31 16.10 15.34 -2.67
N LYS A 32 17.07 15.40 -3.58
CA LYS A 32 17.73 16.68 -3.91
C LYS A 32 16.71 17.68 -4.48
N ASN A 33 15.83 17.23 -5.37
CA ASN A 33 14.78 18.07 -5.94
C ASN A 33 13.77 18.51 -4.88
N ARG A 34 13.40 17.63 -3.94
CA ARG A 34 12.59 18.00 -2.76
C ARG A 34 13.21 19.18 -2.01
N ASP A 35 14.49 19.08 -1.64
CA ASP A 35 15.14 20.11 -0.84
C ASP A 35 15.22 21.44 -1.61
N ARG A 36 15.46 21.38 -2.94
CA ARG A 36 15.41 22.55 -3.83
C ARG A 36 14.02 23.19 -3.88
N LEU A 37 12.96 22.38 -3.99
CA LEU A 37 11.58 22.86 -4.07
C LEU A 37 11.13 23.52 -2.77
N VAL A 38 11.40 22.87 -1.63
CA VAL A 38 11.06 23.42 -0.31
C VAL A 38 11.78 24.75 -0.08
N LYS A 39 13.08 24.81 -0.41
CA LYS A 39 13.86 26.04 -0.30
C LYS A 39 13.30 27.15 -1.18
N PHE A 40 13.02 26.84 -2.45
CA PHE A 40 12.46 27.80 -3.40
C PHE A 40 11.09 28.32 -2.96
N GLU A 41 10.18 27.44 -2.56
CA GLU A 41 8.85 27.84 -2.09
C GLU A 41 8.95 28.76 -0.88
N TYR A 42 9.79 28.39 0.09
CA TYR A 42 9.99 29.17 1.30
C TYR A 42 10.46 30.60 1.00
N TYR A 43 11.44 30.79 0.12
CA TYR A 43 11.96 32.13 -0.19
C TYR A 43 11.05 32.92 -1.14
N THR A 44 10.48 32.26 -2.14
CA THR A 44 9.69 32.94 -3.19
C THR A 44 8.28 33.30 -2.70
N TYR A 45 7.70 32.43 -1.88
CA TYR A 45 6.31 32.55 -1.42
C TYR A 45 6.22 32.70 0.10
N PHE A 46 7.28 33.23 0.74
CA PHE A 46 7.36 33.39 2.18
C PHE A 46 6.13 34.07 2.79
N ASN A 47 5.53 35.05 2.12
CA ASN A 47 4.39 35.82 2.63
C ASN A 47 3.03 35.31 2.17
N LEU A 48 2.99 34.19 1.43
CA LEU A 48 1.76 33.62 0.91
C LEU A 48 1.28 32.48 1.81
N SER A 49 -0.04 32.32 1.87
CA SER A 49 -0.63 31.10 2.44
C SER A 49 -0.40 29.92 1.49
N PRO A 50 -0.44 28.67 1.97
CA PRO A 50 -0.41 27.49 1.10
C PRO A 50 -1.45 27.57 -0.02
N PHE A 51 -2.65 28.04 0.28
CA PHE A 51 -3.73 28.22 -0.70
C PHE A 51 -3.33 29.20 -1.82
N ASP A 52 -2.76 30.35 -1.48
CA ASP A 52 -2.31 31.33 -2.48
C ASP A 52 -1.19 30.77 -3.37
N VAL A 53 -0.32 29.95 -2.80
CA VAL A 53 0.73 29.26 -3.57
C VAL A 53 0.12 28.26 -4.55
N MET A 54 -0.90 27.50 -4.15
CA MET A 54 -1.61 26.56 -5.03
C MET A 54 -2.17 27.28 -6.26
N GLN A 55 -2.80 28.45 -6.09
CA GLN A 55 -3.35 29.23 -7.19
C GLN A 55 -2.30 29.71 -8.20
N LYS A 56 -1.03 29.83 -7.77
CA LYS A 56 0.09 30.22 -8.65
C LYS A 56 0.70 29.04 -9.41
N ILE A 57 0.38 27.80 -9.05
CA ILE A 57 0.94 26.61 -9.68
C ILE A 57 -0.01 26.11 -10.76
N LYS A 58 0.38 26.27 -12.03
CA LYS A 58 -0.40 25.79 -13.17
C LYS A 58 -0.65 24.28 -13.07
N GLY A 59 -1.92 23.87 -13.12
CA GLY A 59 -2.31 22.46 -13.03
C GLY A 59 -2.29 21.90 -11.61
N TYR A 60 -2.24 22.76 -10.59
CA TYR A 60 -2.48 22.35 -9.21
C TYR A 60 -3.98 22.21 -8.93
N ASP A 61 -4.45 20.97 -8.81
CA ASP A 61 -5.81 20.67 -8.36
C ASP A 61 -5.86 19.26 -7.75
N LEU A 62 -6.05 19.20 -6.42
CA LEU A 62 -6.09 17.93 -5.70
C LEU A 62 -7.26 17.04 -6.17
N LEU A 63 -8.40 17.62 -6.53
CA LEU A 63 -9.53 16.83 -7.02
C LEU A 63 -9.18 16.15 -8.35
N SER A 64 -8.62 16.91 -9.29
CA SER A 64 -8.07 16.35 -10.54
C SER A 64 -7.01 15.28 -10.27
N TYR A 65 -6.14 15.47 -9.26
CA TYR A 65 -5.13 14.48 -8.89
C TYR A 65 -5.75 13.17 -8.44
N SER A 66 -6.80 13.24 -7.62
CA SER A 66 -7.52 12.04 -7.19
C SER A 66 -8.11 11.31 -8.39
N LEU A 67 -8.83 12.03 -9.26
CA LEU A 67 -9.48 11.47 -10.44
C LEU A 67 -8.47 10.82 -11.40
N GLU A 68 -7.34 11.49 -11.66
CA GLU A 68 -6.28 10.96 -12.51
C GLU A 68 -5.62 9.71 -11.93
N LEU A 69 -5.32 9.67 -10.63
CA LEU A 69 -4.77 8.47 -9.98
C LEU A 69 -5.79 7.33 -9.95
N LYS A 70 -7.07 7.60 -9.71
CA LYS A 70 -8.14 6.60 -9.82
C LYS A 70 -8.18 5.97 -11.21
N LYS A 71 -8.04 6.76 -12.28
CA LYS A 71 -7.97 6.28 -13.67
C LYS A 71 -6.80 5.33 -13.93
N THR A 72 -5.64 5.53 -13.29
CA THR A 72 -4.52 4.57 -13.39
C THR A 72 -4.81 3.23 -12.72
N GLY A 73 -5.78 3.20 -11.80
CA GLY A 73 -6.11 2.06 -10.95
C GLY A 73 -5.06 1.71 -9.89
N ILE A 74 -3.98 2.50 -9.73
CA ILE A 74 -2.87 2.18 -8.81
C ILE A 74 -3.30 1.84 -7.37
N HIS A 75 -4.41 2.44 -6.94
CA HIS A 75 -5.08 2.23 -5.66
C HIS A 75 -5.62 0.79 -5.44
N LEU A 76 -5.61 -0.06 -6.47
CA LEU A 76 -5.92 -1.50 -6.37
C LEU A 76 -4.67 -2.32 -5.97
N ILE A 77 -3.45 -1.87 -6.30
CA ILE A 77 -2.20 -2.53 -5.85
C ILE A 77 -1.74 -1.95 -4.53
N VAL A 78 -1.72 -0.62 -4.47
CA VAL A 78 -1.20 0.20 -3.38
C VAL A 78 -2.42 0.80 -2.68
N SER A 79 -3.12 -0.04 -1.92
CA SER A 79 -4.41 0.28 -1.31
C SER A 79 -4.36 1.49 -0.38
N GLU A 80 -3.22 1.74 0.24
CA GLU A 80 -2.99 2.91 1.09
C GLU A 80 -3.11 4.24 0.33
N ILE A 81 -2.99 4.26 -1.01
CA ILE A 81 -3.25 5.47 -1.82
C ILE A 81 -4.67 5.96 -1.60
N ARG A 82 -5.63 5.08 -1.29
CA ARG A 82 -7.03 5.48 -1.04
C ARG A 82 -7.14 6.53 0.05
N TYR A 83 -6.27 6.47 1.06
CA TYR A 83 -6.22 7.47 2.11
C TYR A 83 -5.75 8.85 1.61
N LEU A 84 -4.77 8.87 0.70
CA LEU A 84 -4.37 10.10 0.01
C LEU A 84 -5.50 10.64 -0.87
N LEU A 85 -6.19 9.76 -1.62
CA LEU A 85 -7.30 10.14 -2.49
C LEU A 85 -8.45 10.77 -1.70
N SER A 86 -8.79 10.23 -0.52
CA SER A 86 -9.82 10.82 0.33
C SER A 86 -9.42 12.20 0.85
N ILE A 87 -8.14 12.41 1.20
CA ILE A 87 -7.63 13.73 1.60
C ILE A 87 -7.77 14.73 0.45
N PHE A 88 -7.41 14.32 -0.76
CA PHE A 88 -7.52 15.15 -1.97
C PHE A 88 -8.96 15.52 -2.29
N GLU A 89 -9.89 14.59 -2.12
CA GLU A 89 -11.32 14.78 -2.43
C GLU A 89 -12.03 15.69 -1.43
N LEU A 90 -11.62 15.64 -0.17
CA LEU A 90 -12.12 16.54 0.87
C LEU A 90 -11.62 17.99 0.72
N LYS A 91 -10.71 18.26 -0.23
CA LYS A 91 -10.04 19.56 -0.40
C LYS A 91 -9.52 20.11 0.92
N ASN A 92 -8.84 19.25 1.68
CA ASN A 92 -8.19 19.62 2.94
C ASN A 92 -6.93 20.48 2.68
N ASP A 93 -7.07 21.53 1.88
CA ASP A 93 -6.00 22.44 1.44
C ASP A 93 -5.35 23.15 2.65
N TYR A 94 -6.11 23.29 3.74
CA TYR A 94 -5.66 23.85 5.03
C TYR A 94 -4.64 22.97 5.78
N ASN A 95 -4.46 21.71 5.39
CA ASN A 95 -3.58 20.77 6.10
C ASN A 95 -2.15 20.70 5.55
N ILE A 96 -1.87 21.31 4.39
CA ILE A 96 -0.51 21.32 3.84
C ILE A 96 0.33 22.36 4.59
N ALA A 97 1.41 21.91 5.21
CA ALA A 97 2.35 22.80 5.88
C ALA A 97 2.97 23.79 4.87
N LYS A 98 3.17 25.03 5.31
CA LYS A 98 3.78 26.10 4.50
C LYS A 98 5.16 25.69 3.97
N GLY A 99 5.45 25.99 2.70
CA GLY A 99 6.71 25.62 2.05
C GLY A 99 6.72 24.22 1.43
N HIS A 100 5.55 23.56 1.33
CA HIS A 100 5.44 22.20 0.82
C HIS A 100 4.41 22.01 -0.31
N VAL A 101 3.78 23.07 -0.82
CA VAL A 101 2.77 22.97 -1.89
C VAL A 101 3.39 22.45 -3.20
N LEU A 102 4.53 23.01 -3.62
CA LEU A 102 5.29 22.55 -4.78
C LEU A 102 5.81 21.13 -4.59
N LEU A 103 6.13 20.76 -3.35
CA LEU A 103 6.57 19.41 -3.03
C LEU A 103 5.43 18.39 -3.22
N VAL A 104 4.22 18.73 -2.76
CA VAL A 104 3.02 17.90 -3.00
C VAL A 104 2.75 17.74 -4.49
N HIS A 105 2.80 18.84 -5.26
CA HIS A 105 2.67 18.81 -6.72
C HIS A 105 3.69 17.87 -7.37
N TYR A 106 4.96 18.00 -6.96
CA TYR A 106 6.06 17.22 -7.49
C TYR A 106 5.92 15.73 -7.20
N TYR A 107 5.62 15.36 -5.95
CA TYR A 107 5.43 13.97 -5.56
C TYR A 107 4.21 13.33 -6.21
N TYR A 108 3.12 14.08 -6.37
CA TYR A 108 1.98 13.63 -7.15
C TYR A 108 2.39 13.22 -8.57
N ASN A 109 3.10 14.09 -9.28
CA ASN A 109 3.55 13.83 -10.65
C ASN A 109 4.48 12.60 -10.72
N ILE A 110 5.38 12.44 -9.76
CA ILE A 110 6.24 11.25 -9.66
C ILE A 110 5.40 9.98 -9.45
N ILE A 111 4.41 10.01 -8.54
CA ILE A 111 3.53 8.86 -8.29
C ILE A 111 2.75 8.49 -9.55
N LYS A 112 2.26 9.47 -10.30
CA LYS A 112 1.59 9.26 -11.59
C LYS A 112 2.51 8.58 -12.61
N ILE A 113 3.77 9.03 -12.72
CA ILE A 113 4.78 8.39 -13.59
C ILE A 113 5.05 6.95 -13.14
N LEU A 114 5.25 6.73 -11.84
CA LEU A 114 5.45 5.40 -11.27
C LEU A 114 4.26 4.47 -11.54
N ALA A 115 3.03 4.96 -11.38
CA ALA A 115 1.82 4.20 -11.69
C ALA A 115 1.81 3.79 -13.17
N ASN A 116 2.02 4.74 -14.09
CA ASN A 116 2.11 4.46 -15.52
C ASN A 116 3.21 3.45 -15.85
N LEU A 117 4.36 3.51 -15.19
CA LEU A 117 5.45 2.55 -15.39
C LEU A 117 5.16 1.15 -14.82
N ILE A 118 4.36 1.06 -13.75
CA ILE A 118 3.92 -0.23 -13.19
C ILE A 118 2.93 -0.92 -14.15
N PHE A 119 2.03 -0.16 -14.79
CA PHE A 119 1.02 -0.72 -15.71
C PHE A 119 1.50 -0.85 -17.16
N GLY A 120 2.19 0.16 -17.69
CA GLY A 120 2.65 0.21 -19.07
C GLY A 120 3.64 -0.91 -19.42
N ASN A 121 4.41 -1.40 -18.44
CA ASN A 121 5.31 -2.55 -18.65
C ASN A 121 4.56 -3.91 -18.79
N ASN A 122 3.27 -3.99 -18.41
CA ASN A 122 2.51 -5.24 -18.44
C ASN A 122 1.78 -5.48 -19.78
N GLN A 123 1.46 -4.42 -20.54
CA GLN A 123 0.59 -4.55 -21.71
C GLN A 123 1.27 -5.11 -22.97
N GLU A 124 2.58 -4.89 -23.17
CA GLU A 124 3.24 -5.29 -24.43
C GLU A 124 4.29 -6.41 -24.31
N THR A 125 4.75 -6.80 -23.11
CA THR A 125 6.06 -7.51 -23.05
C THR A 125 6.20 -8.77 -22.20
N ASN A 126 5.19 -9.22 -21.45
CA ASN A 126 5.38 -10.37 -20.53
C ASN A 126 4.90 -11.73 -21.06
N LYS A 127 4.09 -11.76 -22.13
CA LYS A 127 3.54 -13.03 -22.64
C LYS A 127 4.58 -13.89 -23.38
N GLU A 128 5.59 -13.29 -24.02
CA GLU A 128 6.57 -14.02 -24.87
C GLU A 128 8.01 -14.05 -24.33
N LYS A 129 8.29 -13.42 -23.18
CA LYS A 129 9.66 -13.39 -22.63
C LYS A 129 10.06 -14.69 -21.93
N PRO A 130 11.34 -15.14 -22.06
CA PRO A 130 11.94 -16.19 -21.24
C PRO A 130 11.71 -15.97 -19.73
N GLU A 131 11.67 -17.05 -18.95
CA GLU A 131 11.32 -17.02 -17.52
C GLU A 131 12.19 -16.04 -16.70
N GLU A 132 13.50 -15.99 -16.97
CA GLU A 132 14.44 -15.06 -16.32
C GLU A 132 14.06 -13.59 -16.51
N LYS A 133 13.70 -13.18 -17.73
CA LYS A 133 13.27 -11.81 -18.02
C LYS A 133 11.94 -11.46 -17.35
N ARG A 134 11.10 -12.47 -17.02
CA ARG A 134 9.86 -12.26 -16.25
C ARG A 134 10.16 -11.99 -14.76
N TYR A 135 11.14 -12.68 -14.18
CA TYR A 135 11.57 -12.42 -12.80
C TYR A 135 12.18 -11.02 -12.64
N GLU A 136 13.00 -10.58 -13.59
CA GLU A 136 13.57 -9.23 -13.59
C GLU A 136 12.48 -8.15 -13.67
N ALA A 137 11.48 -8.34 -14.55
CA ALA A 137 10.34 -7.44 -14.67
C ALA A 137 9.52 -7.39 -13.37
N ALA A 138 9.28 -8.54 -12.75
CA ALA A 138 8.58 -8.62 -11.47
C ALA A 138 9.34 -7.93 -10.34
N ALA A 139 10.65 -8.14 -10.25
CA ALA A 139 11.50 -7.48 -9.27
C ALA A 139 11.51 -5.96 -9.45
N LEU A 140 11.52 -5.48 -10.70
CA LEU A 140 11.44 -4.04 -10.99
C LEU A 140 10.10 -3.44 -10.56
N ILE A 141 8.98 -4.14 -10.79
CA ILE A 141 7.66 -3.69 -10.33
C ILE A 141 7.63 -3.59 -8.80
N GLN A 142 8.16 -4.60 -8.08
CA GLN A 142 8.23 -4.56 -6.61
C GLN A 142 9.08 -3.39 -6.10
N LYS A 143 10.23 -3.12 -6.76
CA LYS A 143 11.06 -1.94 -6.44
C LYS A 143 10.29 -0.63 -6.64
N ARG A 144 9.55 -0.50 -7.75
CA ARG A 144 8.72 0.69 -8.03
C ARG A 144 7.60 0.88 -7.01
N ILE A 145 6.93 -0.21 -6.61
CA ILE A 145 5.93 -0.18 -5.53
C ILE A 145 6.58 0.27 -4.22
N PHE A 146 7.74 -0.27 -3.86
CA PHE A 146 8.48 0.15 -2.67
C PHE A 146 8.82 1.64 -2.69
N PHE A 147 9.28 2.17 -3.82
CA PHE A 147 9.57 3.60 -3.97
C PHE A 147 8.30 4.46 -3.87
N MET A 148 7.20 4.04 -4.51
CA MET A 148 5.91 4.71 -4.40
C MET A 148 5.48 4.81 -2.94
N ARG A 149 5.56 3.72 -2.19
CA ARG A 149 5.25 3.70 -0.75
C ARG A 149 6.15 4.64 0.07
N LYS A 150 7.42 4.76 -0.29
CA LYS A 150 8.31 5.71 0.37
C LYS A 150 7.86 7.16 0.12
N LEU A 151 7.46 7.50 -1.11
CA LEU A 151 6.90 8.83 -1.44
C LEU A 151 5.57 9.08 -0.74
N LEU A 152 4.70 8.08 -0.64
CA LEU A 152 3.46 8.17 0.13
C LEU A 152 3.74 8.48 1.60
N SER A 153 4.78 7.88 2.19
CA SER A 153 5.16 8.19 3.57
C SER A 153 5.56 9.66 3.77
N GLU A 154 6.21 10.27 2.78
CA GLU A 154 6.51 11.71 2.81
C GLU A 154 5.24 12.53 2.68
N LEU A 155 4.39 12.22 1.69
CA LEU A 155 3.10 12.90 1.51
C LEU A 155 2.23 12.81 2.76
N PHE A 156 2.16 11.65 3.41
CA PHE A 156 1.37 11.49 4.62
C PHE A 156 1.85 12.43 5.74
N ILE A 157 3.16 12.64 5.89
CA ILE A 157 3.67 13.63 6.86
C ILE A 157 3.22 15.05 6.50
N LEU A 158 3.24 15.40 5.21
CA LEU A 158 2.86 16.74 4.74
C LEU A 158 1.38 17.08 5.00
N PHE A 159 0.51 16.08 5.05
CA PHE A 159 -0.91 16.22 5.38
C PHE A 159 -1.22 15.95 6.86
N GLN A 160 -0.23 16.14 7.75
CA GLN A 160 -0.37 16.02 9.22
C GLN A 160 -0.91 14.67 9.71
N ASN A 161 -0.55 13.58 9.01
CA ASN A 161 -0.97 12.26 9.46
C ASN A 161 -0.19 11.81 10.69
N ASP A 162 -0.80 10.90 11.45
CA ASP A 162 -0.23 10.29 12.65
C ASP A 162 1.20 9.77 12.35
N ILE A 163 2.19 10.44 12.95
CA ILE A 163 3.60 10.17 12.71
C ILE A 163 3.98 8.75 13.12
N ASN A 164 3.27 8.15 14.09
CA ASN A 164 3.51 6.78 14.52
C ASN A 164 2.98 5.79 13.47
N LYS A 165 1.80 6.04 12.89
CA LYS A 165 1.30 5.27 11.73
C LYS A 165 2.26 5.36 10.54
N VAL A 166 2.83 6.55 10.26
CA VAL A 166 3.83 6.71 9.20
C VAL A 166 5.13 5.95 9.51
N LYS A 167 5.60 5.96 10.76
CA LYS A 167 6.78 5.16 11.18
C LYS A 167 6.52 3.66 11.01
N MET A 168 5.38 3.17 11.47
CA MET A 168 4.95 1.78 11.27
C MET A 168 4.90 1.44 9.78
N TYR A 169 4.30 2.31 8.96
CA TYR A 169 4.19 2.15 7.52
C TYR A 169 5.56 1.99 6.84
N ARG A 170 6.54 2.84 7.22
CA ARG A 170 7.92 2.76 6.71
C ARG A 170 8.60 1.44 7.06
N ILE A 171 8.45 0.97 8.30
CA ILE A 171 9.00 -0.32 8.76
C ILE A 171 8.35 -1.48 7.99
N LEU A 172 7.02 -1.50 7.91
CA LEU A 172 6.26 -2.53 7.19
C LEU A 172 6.61 -2.55 5.69
N ASN A 173 6.83 -1.38 5.08
CA ASN A 173 7.26 -1.29 3.69
C ASN A 173 8.66 -1.90 3.47
N MET A 174 9.60 -1.66 4.40
CA MET A 174 10.92 -2.30 4.36
C MET A 174 10.80 -3.83 4.49
N ILE A 175 10.04 -4.31 5.49
CA ILE A 175 9.83 -5.75 5.68
C ILE A 175 9.22 -6.36 4.40
N ASN A 176 8.23 -5.70 3.80
CA ASN A 176 7.57 -6.19 2.58
C ASN A 176 8.51 -6.26 1.36
N ILE A 177 9.39 -5.27 1.15
CA ILE A 177 10.32 -5.33 0.01
C ILE A 177 11.39 -6.40 0.19
N PHE A 178 11.94 -6.56 1.39
CA PHE A 178 12.91 -7.64 1.67
C PHE A 178 12.27 -9.01 1.54
N SER A 179 11.03 -9.15 2.03
CA SER A 179 10.20 -10.36 1.89
C SER A 179 10.01 -10.81 0.45
N THR A 180 9.77 -9.85 -0.45
CA THR A 180 9.47 -10.12 -1.87
C THR A 180 10.74 -10.27 -2.72
N VAL A 181 11.78 -9.47 -2.47
CA VAL A 181 13.00 -9.42 -3.30
C VAL A 181 14.10 -10.37 -2.83
N VAL A 182 14.28 -10.55 -1.51
CA VAL A 182 15.46 -11.23 -0.94
C VAL A 182 15.14 -12.63 -0.39
N GLY A 183 13.85 -12.96 -0.17
CA GLY A 183 13.46 -14.23 0.47
C GLY A 183 13.94 -15.50 -0.26
N HIS A 184 14.20 -16.58 0.47
CA HIS A 184 14.49 -17.90 -0.12
C HIS A 184 13.21 -18.67 -0.47
N LYS A 185 13.30 -19.63 -1.39
CA LYS A 185 12.20 -20.55 -1.70
C LYS A 185 11.80 -21.29 -0.41
N GLY A 186 10.54 -21.17 -0.01
CA GLY A 186 10.02 -21.79 1.22
C GLY A 186 9.78 -20.85 2.41
N SER A 187 10.34 -19.64 2.38
CA SER A 187 10.15 -18.62 3.43
C SER A 187 8.67 -18.28 3.67
N TYR A 188 8.28 -18.08 4.94
CA TYR A 188 7.01 -17.53 5.43
C TYR A 188 6.63 -16.26 4.66
N PHE A 189 7.61 -15.39 4.43
CA PHE A 189 7.42 -14.12 3.72
C PHE A 189 7.03 -14.25 2.25
N ARG A 190 7.17 -15.45 1.67
CA ARG A 190 6.72 -15.76 0.31
C ARG A 190 5.38 -16.50 0.26
N LYS A 191 4.76 -16.77 1.41
CA LYS A 191 3.47 -17.47 1.48
C LYS A 191 2.32 -16.49 1.20
N ASN A 192 1.29 -16.98 0.52
CA ASN A 192 0.11 -16.16 0.14
C ASN A 192 -0.56 -15.50 1.35
N HIS A 193 -0.67 -16.21 2.48
CA HIS A 193 -1.31 -15.67 3.68
C HIS A 193 -0.54 -14.47 4.26
N TYR A 194 0.80 -14.46 4.18
CA TYR A 194 1.61 -13.30 4.56
C TYR A 194 1.36 -12.11 3.63
N ILE A 195 1.34 -12.34 2.31
CA ILE A 195 1.10 -11.29 1.32
C ILE A 195 -0.28 -10.66 1.55
N LEU A 196 -1.31 -11.48 1.77
CA LEU A 196 -2.67 -11.02 2.09
C LEU A 196 -2.70 -10.26 3.42
N LYS A 197 -2.05 -10.77 4.47
CA LYS A 197 -1.93 -10.09 5.77
C LYS A 197 -1.33 -8.69 5.61
N MET A 198 -0.22 -8.56 4.87
CA MET A 198 0.43 -7.27 4.62
C MET A 198 -0.47 -6.32 3.80
N ARG A 199 -1.18 -6.82 2.78
CA ARG A 199 -2.12 -6.00 2.00
C ARG A 199 -3.23 -5.43 2.89
N PHE A 200 -3.83 -6.26 3.72
CA PHE A 200 -4.90 -5.83 4.63
C PHE A 200 -4.40 -4.79 5.65
N ILE A 201 -3.19 -4.99 6.21
CA ILE A 201 -2.55 -3.99 7.08
C ILE A 201 -2.39 -2.67 6.33
N PHE A 202 -1.79 -2.67 5.13
CA PHE A 202 -1.59 -1.44 4.36
C PHE A 202 -2.90 -0.74 3.99
N ARG A 203 -3.95 -1.50 3.69
CA ARG A 203 -5.29 -0.97 3.38
C ARG A 203 -5.87 -0.14 4.52
N PHE A 204 -5.63 -0.53 5.76
CA PHE A 204 -6.26 0.07 6.93
C PHE A 204 -5.29 0.73 7.92
N LEU A 205 -3.99 0.81 7.60
CA LEU A 205 -2.99 1.37 8.51
C LEU A 205 -3.24 2.84 8.86
N PHE A 206 -3.75 3.62 7.91
CA PHE A 206 -4.08 5.04 8.11
C PHE A 206 -5.55 5.28 8.44
N ASP A 207 -6.31 4.21 8.65
CA ASP A 207 -7.71 4.33 9.01
C ASP A 207 -7.87 5.01 10.40
N PRO A 208 -8.82 5.94 10.57
CA PRO A 208 -9.03 6.64 11.84
C PRO A 208 -9.39 5.74 13.04
N ASP A 209 -10.07 4.62 12.79
CA ASP A 209 -10.47 3.68 13.86
C ASP A 209 -9.30 2.81 14.32
N LEU A 210 -8.23 2.75 13.53
CA LEU A 210 -6.99 2.12 13.97
C LEU A 210 -6.31 3.01 15.03
N LYS A 211 -6.22 2.50 16.26
CA LYS A 211 -5.50 3.16 17.36
C LYS A 211 -4.35 2.25 17.82
N PRO A 212 -3.25 2.16 17.05
CA PRO A 212 -2.14 1.29 17.43
C PRO A 212 -1.53 1.80 18.74
N ASN A 213 -1.29 0.92 19.72
CA ASN A 213 -0.57 1.30 20.91
C ASN A 213 0.90 1.61 20.54
N ASN A 214 1.42 2.74 21.02
CA ASN A 214 2.81 3.17 20.81
C ASN A 214 3.83 2.11 21.27
N ILE A 215 3.44 1.22 22.19
CA ILE A 215 4.26 0.11 22.68
C ILE A 215 4.72 -0.79 21.52
N PHE A 216 3.84 -1.15 20.58
CA PHE A 216 4.19 -2.06 19.49
C PHE A 216 5.31 -1.49 18.61
N LEU A 217 5.24 -0.20 18.27
CA LEU A 217 6.27 0.47 17.49
C LEU A 217 7.58 0.59 18.28
N ALA A 218 7.50 0.92 19.57
CA ALA A 218 8.66 1.02 20.44
C ALA A 218 9.38 -0.32 20.57
N GLU A 219 8.64 -1.42 20.76
CA GLU A 219 9.17 -2.79 20.81
C GLU A 219 9.88 -3.16 19.51
N ILE A 220 9.23 -2.98 18.35
CA ILE A 220 9.87 -3.32 17.07
C ILE A 220 11.16 -2.53 16.85
N ILE A 221 11.16 -1.23 17.15
CA ILE A 221 12.35 -0.38 17.01
C ILE A 221 13.44 -0.85 17.98
N HIS A 222 13.09 -1.10 19.25
CA HIS A 222 14.02 -1.58 20.26
C HIS A 222 14.64 -2.93 19.88
N ASP A 223 13.82 -3.87 19.42
CA ASP A 223 14.25 -5.22 19.03
C ASP A 223 15.15 -5.21 17.79
N ILE A 224 14.90 -4.30 16.83
CA ILE A 224 15.79 -4.09 15.67
C ILE A 224 17.15 -3.52 16.12
N HIS A 225 17.15 -2.54 17.04
CA HIS A 225 18.38 -1.88 17.50
C HIS A 225 19.21 -2.70 18.47
N SER A 226 18.58 -3.48 19.34
CA SER A 226 19.24 -4.26 20.40
C SER A 226 20.04 -5.46 19.89
N LYS A 227 20.15 -5.66 18.56
CA LYS A 227 20.76 -6.84 17.91
C LYS A 227 20.16 -8.18 18.38
N ASN A 228 19.06 -8.17 19.14
CA ASN A 228 18.33 -9.32 19.66
C ASN A 228 17.55 -10.07 18.58
N ILE A 229 18.03 -10.07 17.34
CA ILE A 229 17.49 -10.96 16.32
C ILE A 229 18.09 -12.35 16.55
N ILE A 230 17.67 -12.95 17.66
CA ILE A 230 17.89 -14.34 18.05
C ILE A 230 17.52 -15.23 16.86
N HIS A 231 18.43 -16.15 16.50
CA HIS A 231 18.40 -17.32 15.60
C HIS A 231 17.36 -17.55 14.48
N CYS A 232 16.27 -16.80 14.33
CA CYS A 232 15.37 -16.83 13.17
C CYS A 232 14.57 -15.51 13.04
N VAL A 233 15.14 -14.54 12.31
CA VAL A 233 14.53 -13.23 11.97
C VAL A 233 13.08 -13.37 11.48
N GLU A 234 12.84 -14.41 10.68
CA GLU A 234 11.56 -14.69 10.05
C GLU A 234 10.48 -15.06 11.07
N MET A 235 10.78 -15.95 12.01
CA MET A 235 9.84 -16.33 13.08
C MET A 235 9.51 -15.14 13.99
N TYR A 236 10.52 -14.31 14.30
CA TYR A 236 10.31 -13.09 15.10
C TYR A 236 9.30 -12.14 14.43
N PHE A 237 9.51 -11.79 13.16
CA PHE A 237 8.58 -10.92 12.44
C PHE A 237 7.22 -11.59 12.19
N GLN A 238 7.18 -12.91 11.97
CA GLN A 238 5.92 -13.65 11.91
C GLN A 238 5.09 -13.43 13.19
N LYS A 239 5.70 -13.56 14.38
CA LYS A 239 5.02 -13.37 15.66
C LYS A 239 4.55 -11.93 15.83
N LYS A 240 5.43 -10.94 15.64
CA LYS A 240 5.07 -9.51 15.77
C LYS A 240 3.96 -9.09 14.80
N LEU A 241 4.04 -9.51 13.54
CA LEU A 241 3.00 -9.19 12.55
C LEU A 241 1.67 -9.87 12.87
N THR A 242 1.69 -11.06 13.46
CA THR A 242 0.47 -11.76 13.85
C THR A 242 -0.19 -11.10 15.05
N ALA A 243 0.60 -10.68 16.05
CA ALA A 243 0.11 -9.88 17.17
C ALA A 243 -0.52 -8.56 16.67
N LEU A 244 0.21 -7.80 15.85
CA LEU A 244 -0.32 -6.58 15.22
C LEU A 244 -1.66 -6.83 14.50
N PHE A 245 -1.72 -7.89 13.70
CA PHE A 245 -2.91 -8.21 12.93
C PHE A 245 -4.09 -8.54 13.85
N TYR A 246 -3.86 -9.40 14.84
CA TYR A 246 -4.91 -9.81 15.75
C TYR A 246 -5.42 -8.66 16.62
N ASP A 247 -4.50 -7.92 17.24
CA ASP A 247 -4.82 -6.89 18.24
C ASP A 247 -5.54 -5.68 17.63
N TYR A 248 -5.30 -5.38 16.35
CA TYR A 248 -5.77 -4.14 15.74
C TYR A 248 -6.60 -4.32 14.47
N TYR A 249 -6.52 -5.45 13.77
CA TYR A 249 -7.16 -5.63 12.46
C TYR A 249 -8.27 -6.70 12.47
N CYS A 250 -8.27 -7.62 13.42
CA CYS A 250 -9.34 -8.62 13.60
C CYS A 250 -10.57 -8.04 14.33
N ILE A 251 -11.10 -6.90 13.85
CA ILE A 251 -12.23 -6.17 14.44
C ILE A 251 -13.38 -6.04 13.44
N ASN A 252 -14.64 -6.19 13.89
CA ASN A 252 -15.81 -6.30 13.00
C ASN A 252 -16.02 -5.09 12.09
N ILE A 253 -15.57 -3.91 12.50
CA ILE A 253 -15.68 -2.67 11.71
C ILE A 253 -15.02 -2.78 10.32
N TYR A 254 -14.01 -3.63 10.17
CA TYR A 254 -13.32 -3.78 8.89
C TYR A 254 -14.13 -4.53 7.84
N PHE A 255 -15.15 -5.31 8.22
CA PHE A 255 -16.09 -5.87 7.24
C PHE A 255 -16.87 -4.76 6.54
N ASP A 256 -17.40 -3.81 7.30
CA ASP A 256 -18.16 -2.68 6.77
C ASP A 256 -17.31 -1.80 5.85
N LYS A 257 -16.04 -1.60 6.23
CA LYS A 257 -15.08 -0.86 5.41
C LYS A 257 -14.70 -1.59 4.13
N VAL A 258 -14.55 -2.91 4.18
CA VAL A 258 -14.36 -3.71 2.97
C VAL A 258 -15.59 -3.65 2.07
N LEU A 259 -16.80 -3.70 2.62
CA LEU A 259 -18.03 -3.54 1.85
C LEU A 259 -18.09 -2.17 1.17
N ALA A 260 -17.70 -1.09 1.85
CA ALA A 260 -17.60 0.24 1.24
C ALA A 260 -16.56 0.29 0.09
N ILE A 261 -15.44 -0.43 0.22
CA ILE A 261 -14.45 -0.55 -0.87
C ILE A 261 -15.06 -1.28 -2.07
N ILE A 262 -15.80 -2.37 -1.84
CA ILE A 262 -16.47 -3.13 -2.89
C ILE A 262 -17.57 -2.30 -3.56
N ASP A 263 -18.30 -1.50 -2.79
CA ASP A 263 -19.29 -0.58 -3.30
C ASP A 263 -18.66 0.43 -4.29
N SER A 264 -17.45 0.93 -3.97
CA SER A 264 -16.69 1.81 -4.87
C SER A 264 -16.33 1.17 -6.22
N TYR A 265 -16.38 -0.16 -6.33
CA TYR A 265 -16.14 -0.88 -7.58
C TYR A 265 -17.37 -1.03 -8.47
N LYS A 266 -18.56 -0.57 -8.05
CA LYS A 266 -19.76 -0.59 -8.90
C LYS A 266 -19.61 0.23 -10.19
N VAL A 267 -18.63 1.13 -10.26
CA VAL A 267 -18.25 1.85 -11.48
C VAL A 267 -17.82 0.91 -12.63
N TYR A 268 -17.44 -0.33 -12.32
CA TYR A 268 -17.11 -1.36 -13.29
C TYR A 268 -18.36 -2.21 -13.61
N ASN A 269 -19.18 -1.73 -14.54
CA ASN A 269 -20.49 -2.30 -14.88
C ASN A 269 -20.47 -3.82 -15.16
N ASP A 270 -19.43 -4.32 -15.81
CA ASP A 270 -19.30 -5.74 -16.18
C ASP A 270 -19.15 -6.68 -14.99
N LEU A 271 -18.88 -6.15 -13.79
CA LEU A 271 -18.68 -6.91 -12.57
C LEU A 271 -19.86 -6.85 -11.59
N LEU A 272 -20.94 -6.11 -11.90
CA LEU A 272 -22.05 -5.89 -10.95
C LEU A 272 -22.65 -7.18 -10.39
N LYS A 273 -22.85 -8.21 -11.23
CA LYS A 273 -23.35 -9.52 -10.77
C LYS A 273 -22.37 -10.18 -9.80
N PHE A 274 -21.08 -10.07 -10.07
CA PHE A 274 -20.03 -10.66 -9.25
C PHE A 274 -19.86 -9.90 -7.92
N LEU A 275 -19.95 -8.57 -7.94
CA LEU A 275 -19.93 -7.74 -6.73
C LEU A 275 -21.06 -8.11 -5.76
N LYS A 276 -22.27 -8.35 -6.27
CA LYS A 276 -23.41 -8.80 -5.43
C LYS A 276 -23.14 -10.13 -4.73
N ILE A 277 -22.51 -11.07 -5.43
CA ILE A 277 -22.14 -12.38 -4.85
C ILE A 277 -21.12 -12.17 -3.73
N GLU A 278 -20.06 -11.40 -3.98
CA GLU A 278 -19.01 -11.16 -2.97
C GLU A 278 -19.51 -10.39 -1.75
N VAL A 279 -20.45 -9.45 -1.91
CA VAL A 279 -21.12 -8.79 -0.77
C VAL A 279 -21.80 -9.84 0.11
N GLY A 280 -22.59 -10.75 -0.48
CA GLY A 280 -23.26 -11.82 0.28
C GLY A 280 -22.28 -12.76 0.99
N GLU A 281 -21.15 -13.06 0.36
CA GLU A 281 -20.10 -13.89 0.97
C GLU A 281 -19.36 -13.19 2.12
N ILE A 282 -19.14 -11.88 2.01
CA ILE A 282 -18.52 -11.08 3.06
C ILE A 282 -19.44 -10.92 4.26
N GLU A 283 -20.74 -10.77 4.05
CA GLU A 283 -21.73 -10.77 5.14
C GLU A 283 -21.74 -12.11 5.88
N LYS A 284 -21.63 -13.24 5.17
CA LYS A 284 -21.46 -14.56 5.80
C LYS A 284 -20.18 -14.65 6.62
N LEU A 285 -19.07 -14.09 6.13
CA LEU A 285 -17.81 -14.03 6.89
C LEU A 285 -17.93 -13.16 8.14
N LYS A 286 -18.63 -12.02 8.04
CA LYS A 286 -18.92 -11.14 9.19
C LYS A 286 -19.70 -11.88 10.27
N GLN A 287 -20.74 -12.64 9.88
CA GLN A 287 -21.50 -13.48 10.82
C GLN A 287 -20.61 -14.54 11.50
N LYS A 288 -19.74 -15.21 10.74
CA LYS A 288 -18.76 -16.16 11.31
C LYS A 288 -17.82 -15.48 12.30
N ALA A 289 -17.30 -14.29 11.98
CA ALA A 289 -16.44 -13.52 12.87
C ALA A 289 -17.16 -13.15 14.18
N CYS A 290 -18.42 -12.73 14.10
CA CYS A 290 -19.24 -12.45 15.28
C CYS A 290 -19.37 -13.67 16.18
N ILE A 291 -19.71 -14.84 15.63
CA ILE A 291 -19.84 -16.09 16.39
C ILE A 291 -18.50 -16.46 17.05
N GLU A 292 -17.40 -16.40 16.28
CA GLU A 292 -16.06 -16.71 16.77
C GLU A 292 -15.60 -15.71 17.84
N SER A 293 -16.02 -14.46 17.77
CA SER A 293 -15.69 -13.45 18.78
C SER A 293 -16.34 -13.72 20.15
N MET A 294 -17.45 -14.47 20.17
CA MET A 294 -18.15 -14.89 21.39
C MET A 294 -17.52 -16.14 22.04
N SER A 295 -16.62 -16.84 21.33
CA SER A 295 -15.93 -18.00 21.88
C SER A 295 -14.84 -17.59 22.88
N GLY A 296 -14.49 -18.47 23.83
CA GLY A 296 -13.44 -18.22 24.82
C GLY A 296 -12.10 -17.87 24.15
N TYR A 297 -11.28 -17.04 24.82
CA TYR A 297 -9.96 -16.68 24.32
C TYR A 297 -9.05 -17.91 24.27
N THR A 298 -8.83 -18.46 23.08
CA THR A 298 -8.02 -19.65 22.84
C THR A 298 -7.18 -19.49 21.57
N ASN A 299 -6.07 -20.22 21.47
CA ASN A 299 -5.26 -20.24 20.24
C ASN A 299 -6.08 -20.68 19.01
N ALA A 300 -7.02 -21.61 19.20
CA ALA A 300 -7.93 -22.03 18.13
C ALA A 300 -8.79 -20.87 17.62
N ARG A 301 -9.32 -20.04 18.53
CA ARG A 301 -10.03 -18.80 18.18
C ARG A 301 -9.13 -17.82 17.42
N LEU A 302 -7.88 -17.60 17.87
CA LEU A 302 -6.93 -16.71 17.17
C LEU A 302 -6.70 -17.16 15.72
N ILE A 303 -6.49 -18.46 15.51
CA ILE A 303 -6.29 -19.05 14.18
C ILE A 303 -7.56 -18.93 13.34
N SER A 304 -8.74 -19.17 13.91
CA SER A 304 -10.03 -19.03 13.24
C SER A 304 -10.26 -17.59 12.77
N MET A 305 -10.08 -16.61 13.67
CA MET A 305 -10.16 -15.19 13.36
C MET A 305 -9.17 -14.80 12.26
N LEU A 306 -7.92 -15.25 12.36
CA LEU A 306 -6.92 -14.98 11.31
C LEU A 306 -7.38 -15.51 9.94
N LYS A 307 -7.91 -16.74 9.87
CA LYS A 307 -8.43 -17.30 8.61
C LYS A 307 -9.56 -16.44 8.04
N ILE A 308 -10.52 -16.03 8.86
CA ILE A 308 -11.66 -15.22 8.44
C ILE A 308 -11.20 -13.89 7.81
N TYR A 309 -10.30 -13.16 8.47
CA TYR A 309 -9.83 -11.85 7.98
C TYR A 309 -8.88 -11.96 6.79
N ILE A 310 -8.10 -13.05 6.71
CA ILE A 310 -7.29 -13.31 5.52
C ILE A 310 -8.17 -13.73 4.34
N GLU A 311 -9.27 -14.47 4.57
CA GLU A 311 -10.27 -14.74 3.53
C GLU A 311 -10.94 -13.45 3.05
N LEU A 312 -11.27 -12.54 3.97
CA LEU A 312 -11.81 -11.22 3.64
C LEU A 312 -10.90 -10.46 2.66
N GLU A 313 -9.59 -10.34 2.94
CA GLU A 313 -8.66 -9.71 2.00
C GLU A 313 -8.50 -10.51 0.70
N CYS A 314 -8.53 -11.84 0.77
CA CYS A 314 -8.42 -12.72 -0.41
C CYS A 314 -9.56 -12.46 -1.40
N ARG A 315 -10.78 -12.24 -0.91
CA ARG A 315 -11.96 -11.93 -1.73
C ARG A 315 -11.85 -10.56 -2.40
N VAL A 316 -11.46 -9.53 -1.64
CA VAL A 316 -11.21 -8.19 -2.21
C VAL A 316 -10.12 -8.24 -3.26
N THR A 317 -9.03 -8.96 -2.98
CA THR A 317 -7.91 -9.14 -3.91
C THR A 317 -8.34 -9.90 -5.18
N TYR A 318 -9.21 -10.90 -5.05
CA TYR A 318 -9.74 -11.65 -6.18
C TYR A 318 -10.65 -10.79 -7.07
N LEU A 319 -11.46 -9.91 -6.46
CA LEU A 319 -12.22 -8.87 -7.16
C LEU A 319 -11.31 -7.90 -7.92
N GLU A 320 -10.31 -7.34 -7.24
CA GLU A 320 -9.33 -6.41 -7.82
C GLU A 320 -8.61 -7.03 -9.02
N ARG A 321 -8.29 -8.33 -8.98
CA ARG A 321 -7.73 -9.06 -10.12
C ARG A 321 -8.68 -9.08 -11.33
N LYS A 322 -9.99 -9.25 -11.11
CA LYS A 322 -10.97 -9.28 -12.21
C LYS A 322 -11.15 -7.93 -12.88
N ILE A 323 -11.01 -6.84 -12.14
CA ILE A 323 -11.08 -5.46 -12.66
C ILE A 323 -9.97 -5.19 -13.68
N TRP A 324 -8.83 -5.88 -13.58
CA TRP A 324 -7.61 -5.49 -14.29
C TRP A 324 -7.06 -6.47 -15.32
N SER A 325 -7.74 -7.59 -15.56
CA SER A 325 -7.40 -8.57 -16.61
C SER A 325 -5.88 -8.86 -16.78
N GLU A 326 -5.38 -9.81 -15.98
CA GLU A 326 -4.09 -10.54 -16.05
C GLU A 326 -2.75 -9.92 -15.52
N ASP A 327 -1.98 -10.82 -14.87
CA ASP A 327 -0.54 -10.85 -14.53
C ASP A 327 0.15 -9.63 -13.88
N ILE A 328 -0.53 -8.91 -12.97
CA ILE A 328 0.20 -8.08 -12.02
C ILE A 328 0.96 -8.95 -11.04
N CYS A 329 2.27 -8.70 -10.96
CA CYS A 329 3.21 -9.51 -10.20
C CYS A 329 2.90 -9.65 -8.70
N VAL A 330 2.04 -8.80 -8.17
CA VAL A 330 1.63 -8.80 -6.76
C VAL A 330 0.64 -9.94 -6.45
N LEU A 331 -0.11 -10.42 -7.45
CA LEU A 331 -1.19 -11.42 -7.28
C LEU A 331 -0.91 -12.74 -8.00
N PHE A 332 0.36 -13.07 -8.24
CA PHE A 332 0.76 -14.25 -9.02
C PHE A 332 0.20 -15.57 -8.50
N PHE A 333 -0.14 -15.68 -7.22
CA PHE A 333 -0.70 -16.92 -6.68
C PHE A 333 -2.11 -17.23 -7.18
N PHE A 334 -2.80 -16.25 -7.77
CA PHE A 334 -4.06 -16.44 -8.48
C PHE A 334 -3.86 -16.86 -9.94
N ARG A 335 -2.64 -16.78 -10.48
CA ARG A 335 -2.32 -17.17 -11.86
C ARG A 335 -2.64 -18.66 -12.04
N TYR A 336 -3.57 -18.96 -12.95
CA TYR A 336 -4.12 -20.30 -13.22
C TYR A 336 -4.81 -21.02 -12.05
N ASN A 337 -5.07 -20.33 -10.93
CA ASN A 337 -5.76 -20.91 -9.77
C ASN A 337 -7.15 -20.26 -9.58
N SER A 338 -8.13 -21.09 -9.21
CA SER A 338 -9.44 -20.61 -8.76
C SER A 338 -9.34 -20.03 -7.34
N PHE A 339 -10.34 -19.25 -6.93
CA PHE A 339 -10.41 -18.71 -5.58
C PHE A 339 -10.34 -19.83 -4.52
N GLU A 340 -11.10 -20.91 -4.72
CA GLU A 340 -11.21 -22.05 -3.82
C GLU A 340 -9.85 -22.74 -3.62
N LYS A 341 -9.08 -22.91 -4.71
CA LYS A 341 -7.73 -23.48 -4.65
C LYS A 341 -6.79 -22.58 -3.85
N VAL A 342 -6.85 -21.27 -4.06
CA VAL A 342 -5.99 -20.31 -3.34
C VAL A 342 -6.33 -20.27 -1.87
N ILE A 343 -7.61 -20.14 -1.51
CA ILE A 343 -8.02 -20.01 -0.11
C ILE A 343 -7.76 -21.29 0.69
N LYS A 344 -7.96 -22.48 0.08
CA LYS A 344 -7.58 -23.76 0.70
C LYS A 344 -6.10 -23.78 1.07
N LYS A 345 -5.23 -23.44 0.12
CA LYS A 345 -3.77 -23.38 0.35
C LYS A 345 -3.39 -22.31 1.38
N VAL A 346 -4.09 -21.18 1.40
CA VAL A 346 -3.89 -20.13 2.41
C VAL A 346 -4.21 -20.65 3.82
N HIS A 347 -5.35 -21.31 4.00
CA HIS A 347 -5.77 -21.88 5.28
C HIS A 347 -4.84 -23.00 5.75
N GLU A 348 -4.39 -23.88 4.84
CA GLU A 348 -3.39 -24.91 5.14
C GLU A 348 -2.07 -24.30 5.64
N ASN A 349 -1.58 -23.23 4.99
CA ASN A 349 -0.37 -22.55 5.44
C ASN A 349 -0.56 -21.88 6.81
N ILE A 350 -1.72 -21.25 7.06
CA ILE A 350 -2.03 -20.67 8.38
C ILE A 350 -1.96 -21.76 9.45
N ASP A 351 -2.56 -22.92 9.19
CA ASP A 351 -2.51 -24.05 10.11
C ASP A 351 -1.07 -24.52 10.38
N VAL A 352 -0.25 -24.70 9.34
CA VAL A 352 1.14 -25.15 9.50
C VAL A 352 1.98 -24.16 10.33
N HIS A 353 1.79 -22.86 10.11
CA HIS A 353 2.62 -21.81 10.71
C HIS A 353 2.14 -21.35 12.09
N HIS A 354 0.88 -21.59 12.45
CA HIS A 354 0.30 -21.11 13.71
C HIS A 354 -0.20 -22.23 14.64
N LYS A 355 -0.33 -23.48 14.16
CA LYS A 355 -0.61 -24.63 15.06
C LYS A 355 0.64 -25.14 15.79
N LYS A 356 1.84 -24.74 15.35
CA LYS A 356 3.14 -25.24 15.89
C LYS A 356 3.75 -24.39 17.01
N ASP A 357 3.11 -23.30 17.46
CA ASP A 357 3.49 -22.62 18.70
C ASP A 357 2.95 -23.37 19.94
N LEU A 358 3.07 -24.71 19.92
CA LEU A 358 2.78 -25.65 21.01
C LEU A 358 4.03 -25.87 21.87
#